data_AF-A0A955KAJ4-F1
#
_entry.id   AF-A0A955KAJ4-F1
#
_cell.length_a   1.000
_cell.length_b   1.000
_cell.length_c   1.000
_cell.angle_alpha   90.00
_cell.angle_beta   90.00
_cell.angle_gamma   90.00
#
_symmetry.space_group_name_H-M   'P 1'
#
loop_
_entity.id
_entity.type
_entity.pdbx_description
1 polymer ?
#
loop_
_entity_poly.entity_id
_entity_poly.type
_entity_poly.pdbx_seq_one_letter_code
_entity_poly.pdbx_strand_id
1 'polypeptide(L)'
;MHAIRKNAFLQKNNNRGYTIIELLIVISIIAILASIILPKLGEARESARLARATQELSSIHKSLVQYRSKYGEYPADTNRNIPPGLEEFLGPGIWPDAAWPGSVFDWDNWEDPDDPSKRIMQVSIRFCPIGQPAQCKFPDADWAASFDINSAVYYCVEGACRSHLSKPINHPGYCVNCQN
;
A
#
# COMPACT_ATOMS: atom_id res chain seq x y z
N MET A 1 23.97 50.82 67.78
CA MET A 1 23.68 51.22 66.39
C MET A 1 24.80 50.72 65.50
N HIS A 2 24.62 49.63 64.74
CA HIS A 2 25.50 49.25 63.62
C HIS A 2 24.66 48.47 62.61
N ALA A 3 24.24 49.16 61.55
CA ALA A 3 23.53 48.55 60.43
C ALA A 3 24.54 48.09 59.38
N ILE A 4 24.70 46.78 59.22
CA ILE A 4 25.50 46.19 58.13
C ILE A 4 24.69 46.35 56.84
N ARG A 5 25.09 47.27 55.97
CA ARG A 5 24.58 47.35 54.60
C ARG A 5 25.08 46.12 53.82
N LYS A 6 24.20 45.16 53.52
CA LYS A 6 24.44 44.16 52.49
C LYS A 6 24.27 44.83 51.13
N ASN A 7 25.37 45.07 50.42
CA ASN A 7 25.32 45.42 49.00
C ASN A 7 24.93 44.17 48.21
N ALA A 8 23.64 44.03 47.87
CA ALA A 8 23.19 43.05 46.91
C ALA A 8 23.63 43.51 45.52
N PHE A 9 24.69 42.91 45.00
CA PHE A 9 25.09 43.05 43.60
C PHE A 9 23.96 42.45 42.76
N LEU A 10 23.14 43.30 42.12
CA LEU A 10 22.11 42.86 41.19
C LEU A 10 22.80 42.16 40.02
N GLN A 11 22.78 40.82 40.03
CA GLN A 11 23.26 40.00 38.93
C GLN A 11 22.36 40.30 37.72
N LYS A 12 22.87 41.13 36.81
CA LYS A 12 22.17 41.51 35.58
C LYS A 12 22.05 40.26 34.71
N ASN A 13 20.89 39.61 34.75
CA ASN A 13 20.57 38.53 33.82
C ASN A 13 20.61 39.11 32.40
N ASN A 14 21.68 38.79 31.67
CA ASN A 14 21.83 39.07 30.25
C ASN A 14 20.88 38.16 29.48
N ASN A 15 19.58 38.45 29.53
CA ASN A 15 18.61 37.84 28.65
C ASN A 15 18.84 38.36 27.23
N ARG A 16 19.71 37.65 26.50
CA ARG A 16 19.90 37.85 25.06
C ARG A 16 18.61 37.38 24.36
N GLY A 17 17.85 38.32 23.82
CA GLY A 17 16.76 38.03 22.91
C GLY A 17 17.31 37.68 21.52
N TYR A 18 16.65 36.76 20.83
CA TYR A 18 16.93 36.48 19.42
C TYR A 18 16.53 37.68 18.57
N THR A 19 17.36 37.97 17.58
CA THR A 19 17.04 38.98 16.56
C THR A 19 16.01 38.41 15.58
N ILE A 20 15.20 39.29 14.98
CA ILE A 20 14.24 38.89 13.94
C ILE A 20 14.97 38.22 12.78
N ILE A 21 16.16 38.72 12.41
CA ILE A 21 16.94 38.15 11.31
C ILE A 21 17.44 36.73 11.60
N GLU A 22 17.85 36.42 12.83
CA GLU A 22 18.23 35.06 13.22
C GLU A 22 17.04 34.11 13.06
N LEU A 23 15.85 34.51 13.48
CA LEU A 23 14.65 33.70 13.32
C LEU A 23 14.25 33.54 11.85
N LEU A 24 14.36 34.61 11.06
CA LEU A 24 14.04 34.59 9.61
C LEU A 24 14.95 33.66 8.82
N ILE A 25 16.25 33.60 9.16
CA ILE A 25 17.21 32.70 8.50
C ILE A 25 16.89 31.24 8.84
N VAL A 26 16.48 30.95 10.08
CA VAL A 26 16.16 29.58 10.48
C VAL A 26 14.93 29.06 9.74
N ILE A 27 13.84 29.84 9.69
CA ILE A 27 12.63 29.41 8.99
C ILE A 27 12.86 29.29 7.48
N SER A 28 13.72 30.12 6.88
CA SER A 28 14.02 30.04 5.45
C SER A 28 14.81 28.78 5.12
N ILE A 29 15.79 28.40 5.95
CA ILE A 29 16.52 27.14 5.81
C ILE A 29 15.56 25.94 5.95
N ILE A 30 14.67 25.94 6.96
CA ILE A 30 13.68 24.87 7.14
C ILE A 30 12.75 24.76 5.92
N ALA A 31 12.30 25.88 5.35
CA ALA A 31 11.44 25.90 4.18
C ALA A 31 12.13 25.30 2.93
N ILE A 32 13.41 25.62 2.73
CA ILE A 32 14.20 25.06 1.62
C ILE A 32 14.39 23.56 1.78
N LEU A 33 14.69 23.08 2.99
CA LEU A 33 14.84 21.65 3.24
C LEU A 33 13.51 20.90 3.08
N ALA A 34 12.41 21.46 3.60
CA ALA A 34 11.09 20.85 3.52
C ALA A 34 10.60 20.73 2.06
N SER A 35 10.87 21.72 1.20
CA SER A 35 10.43 21.70 -0.20
C SER A 35 11.05 20.55 -1.01
N ILE A 36 12.25 20.10 -0.63
CA ILE A 36 12.93 18.96 -1.27
C ILE A 36 12.41 17.63 -0.73
N ILE A 37 12.09 17.54 0.56
CA ILE A 37 11.70 16.29 1.24
C ILE A 37 10.26 15.89 0.92
N LEU A 38 9.33 16.84 0.87
CA LEU A 38 7.90 16.56 0.69
C LEU A 38 7.56 15.74 -0.56
N PRO A 39 8.04 16.05 -1.79
CA PRO A 39 7.75 15.24 -2.97
C PRO A 39 8.31 13.82 -2.85
N LYS A 40 9.49 13.66 -2.25
CA LYS A 40 10.14 12.36 -2.08
C LYS A 40 9.43 11.43 -1.12
N LEU A 41 8.65 11.97 -0.19
CA LEU A 41 7.84 11.17 0.73
C LEU A 41 6.70 10.41 0.03
N GLY A 42 6.16 10.95 -1.07
CA GLY A 42 5.12 10.28 -1.87
C GLY A 42 5.64 9.00 -2.52
N GLU A 43 6.72 9.13 -3.30
CA GLU A 43 7.44 8.01 -3.94
C GLU A 43 7.83 6.93 -2.91
N ALA A 44 8.38 7.34 -1.76
CA ALA A 44 8.80 6.41 -0.71
C ALA A 44 7.63 5.63 -0.09
N ARG A 45 6.48 6.29 0.14
CA ARG A 45 5.27 5.62 0.65
C ARG A 45 4.74 4.61 -0.35
N GLU A 46 4.76 4.95 -1.62
CA GLU A 46 4.24 4.10 -2.68
C GLU A 46 5.12 2.86 -2.88
N SER A 47 6.44 3.05 -2.89
CA SER A 47 7.40 1.94 -2.86
C SER A 47 7.20 1.03 -1.65
N ALA A 48 6.97 1.59 -0.46
CA ALA A 48 6.70 0.82 0.74
C ALA A 48 5.38 0.01 0.65
N ARG A 49 4.33 0.59 0.05
CA ARG A 49 3.06 -0.13 -0.18
C ARG A 49 3.23 -1.28 -1.16
N LEU A 50 3.94 -1.06 -2.26
CA LEU A 50 4.22 -2.11 -3.24
C LEU A 50 5.05 -3.25 -2.61
N ALA A 51 6.07 -2.91 -1.81
CA ALA A 51 6.86 -3.89 -1.08
C ALA A 51 5.99 -4.71 -0.11
N ARG A 52 5.11 -4.05 0.64
CA ARG A 52 4.13 -4.71 1.52
C ARG A 52 3.19 -5.63 0.74
N ALA A 53 2.56 -5.12 -0.33
CA ALA A 53 1.66 -5.89 -1.18
C ALA A 53 2.34 -7.14 -1.73
N THR A 54 3.59 -7.02 -2.17
CA THR A 54 4.38 -8.14 -2.68
C THR A 54 4.61 -9.22 -1.62
N GLN A 55 4.93 -8.82 -0.39
CA GLN A 55 5.10 -9.75 0.74
C GLN A 55 3.78 -10.42 1.13
N GLU A 56 2.69 -9.64 1.23
CA GLU A 56 1.36 -10.15 1.55
C GLU A 56 0.89 -11.16 0.49
N LEU A 57 0.97 -10.80 -0.80
CA LEU A 57 0.59 -11.69 -1.91
C LEU A 57 1.42 -12.98 -1.94
N SER A 58 2.74 -12.88 -1.69
CA SER A 58 3.59 -14.07 -1.59
C SER A 58 3.21 -14.95 -0.39
N SER A 59 2.80 -14.35 0.73
CA SER A 59 2.28 -15.09 1.88
C SER A 59 0.95 -15.77 1.58
N ILE A 60 0.01 -15.06 0.93
CA ILE A 60 -1.28 -15.62 0.51
C ILE A 60 -1.07 -16.79 -0.44
N HIS A 61 -0.13 -16.69 -1.39
CA HIS A 61 0.19 -17.79 -2.29
C HIS A 61 0.59 -19.06 -1.51
N LYS A 62 1.40 -18.95 -0.46
CA LYS A 62 1.74 -20.09 0.41
C LYS A 62 0.48 -20.66 1.09
N SER A 63 -0.41 -19.80 1.59
CA SER A 63 -1.68 -20.21 2.19
C SER A 63 -2.58 -20.94 1.17
N LEU A 64 -2.63 -20.48 -0.09
CA LEU A 64 -3.37 -21.14 -1.17
C LEU A 64 -2.80 -22.51 -1.51
N VAL A 65 -1.48 -22.66 -1.52
CA VAL A 65 -0.83 -23.97 -1.71
C VAL A 65 -1.17 -24.94 -0.57
N GLN A 66 -1.17 -24.46 0.68
CA GLN A 66 -1.58 -25.27 1.84
C GLN A 66 -3.07 -25.65 1.78
N TYR A 67 -3.93 -24.70 1.41
CA TYR A 67 -5.36 -24.95 1.19
C TYR A 67 -5.57 -26.05 0.15
N ARG A 68 -4.94 -25.92 -1.03
CA ARG A 68 -5.01 -26.93 -2.10
C ARG A 68 -4.47 -28.29 -1.65
N SER A 69 -3.41 -28.29 -0.85
CA SER A 69 -2.87 -29.54 -0.30
C SER A 69 -3.83 -30.24 0.65
N LYS A 70 -4.69 -29.51 1.37
CA LYS A 70 -5.67 -30.06 2.31
C LYS A 70 -6.97 -30.48 1.61
N TYR A 71 -7.48 -29.63 0.71
CA TYR A 71 -8.81 -29.80 0.10
C TYR A 71 -8.79 -30.33 -1.34
N GLY A 72 -7.61 -30.46 -1.96
CA GLY A 72 -7.44 -30.96 -3.33
C GLY A 72 -7.64 -29.92 -4.43
N GLU A 73 -8.30 -28.81 -4.11
CA GLU A 73 -8.60 -27.71 -5.02
C GLU A 73 -8.28 -26.35 -4.39
N TYR A 74 -8.17 -25.32 -5.23
CA TYR A 74 -8.06 -23.95 -4.74
C TYR A 74 -9.43 -23.42 -4.28
N PRO A 75 -9.47 -22.43 -3.37
CA PRO A 75 -10.73 -21.88 -2.90
C PRO A 75 -11.55 -21.26 -4.04
N ALA A 76 -12.87 -21.30 -3.91
CA ALA A 76 -13.79 -20.63 -4.83
C ALA A 76 -13.62 -19.11 -4.78
N ASP A 77 -13.99 -18.44 -5.86
CA ASP A 77 -14.03 -16.98 -5.92
C ASP A 77 -15.06 -16.45 -4.91
N THR A 78 -14.61 -15.52 -4.07
CA THR A 78 -15.44 -14.82 -3.11
C THR A 78 -15.23 -13.33 -3.27
N ASN A 79 -16.13 -12.71 -4.05
CA ASN A 79 -16.25 -11.29 -4.36
C ASN A 79 -15.63 -10.35 -3.30
N ARG A 80 -14.32 -10.14 -3.40
CA ARG A 80 -13.49 -9.30 -2.52
C ARG A 80 -13.60 -9.56 -1.02
N ASN A 81 -13.79 -10.82 -0.63
CA ASN A 81 -13.75 -11.26 0.76
C ASN A 81 -12.91 -12.53 0.88
N ILE A 82 -12.55 -12.91 2.10
CA ILE A 82 -11.79 -14.14 2.34
C ILE A 82 -12.64 -15.36 1.94
N PRO A 83 -12.10 -16.29 1.14
CA PRO A 83 -12.80 -17.53 0.83
C PRO A 83 -12.96 -18.41 2.08
N PRO A 84 -14.15 -19.00 2.30
CA PRO A 84 -14.39 -19.89 3.44
C PRO A 84 -13.37 -21.02 3.54
N GLY A 85 -12.80 -21.20 4.72
CA GLY A 85 -11.77 -22.19 5.02
C GLY A 85 -10.35 -21.72 4.72
N LEU A 86 -10.15 -20.63 3.99
CA LEU A 86 -8.82 -20.06 3.78
C LEU A 86 -8.29 -19.37 5.04
N GLU A 87 -9.17 -18.92 5.93
CA GLU A 87 -8.83 -18.25 7.19
C GLU A 87 -7.88 -19.07 8.07
N GLU A 88 -7.96 -20.41 8.00
CA GLU A 88 -7.09 -21.34 8.75
C GLU A 88 -5.61 -21.22 8.35
N PHE A 89 -5.34 -20.85 7.10
CA PHE A 89 -3.98 -20.78 6.53
C PHE A 89 -3.44 -19.36 6.46
N LEU A 90 -4.29 -18.36 6.67
CA LEU A 90 -3.87 -16.97 6.65
C LEU A 90 -3.13 -16.62 7.94
N GLY A 91 -2.03 -15.90 7.79
CA GLY A 91 -1.31 -15.33 8.92
C GLY A 91 -2.06 -14.15 9.55
N PRO A 92 -1.54 -13.61 10.67
CA PRO A 92 -2.07 -12.38 11.25
C PRO A 92 -2.06 -11.26 10.21
N GLY A 93 -3.18 -10.57 10.08
CA GLY A 93 -3.38 -9.52 9.08
C GLY A 93 -4.72 -8.82 9.26
N ILE A 94 -4.87 -7.68 8.59
CA ILE A 94 -6.13 -6.96 8.48
C ILE A 94 -6.76 -7.40 7.17
N TRP A 95 -7.49 -8.51 7.21
CA TRP A 95 -8.16 -9.06 6.04
C TRP A 95 -9.60 -8.51 5.96
N PRO A 96 -10.15 -8.23 4.76
CA PRO A 96 -9.59 -8.42 3.42
C PRO A 96 -8.81 -7.20 2.88
N ASP A 97 -8.53 -6.20 3.72
CA ASP A 97 -7.86 -4.96 3.29
C ASP A 97 -6.43 -5.21 2.77
N ALA A 98 -6.11 -4.55 1.65
CA ALA A 98 -4.80 -4.65 1.02
C ALA A 98 -3.92 -3.41 1.31
N ALA A 99 -2.72 -3.37 0.74
CA ALA A 99 -1.70 -2.38 1.09
C ALA A 99 -2.07 -0.92 0.80
N TRP A 100 -2.99 -0.65 -0.15
CA TRP A 100 -3.44 0.69 -0.48
C TRP A 100 -4.73 1.08 0.25
N PRO A 101 -4.92 2.37 0.61
CA PRO A 101 -6.12 2.83 1.30
C PRO A 101 -7.40 2.56 0.49
N GLY A 102 -8.34 1.80 1.06
CA GLY A 102 -9.59 1.42 0.41
C GLY A 102 -9.45 0.34 -0.66
N SER A 103 -8.27 -0.29 -0.77
CA SER A 103 -8.07 -1.46 -1.61
C SER A 103 -8.29 -2.75 -0.83
N VAL A 104 -8.74 -3.79 -1.53
CA VAL A 104 -9.08 -5.10 -0.94
C VAL A 104 -8.53 -6.22 -1.81
N PHE A 105 -8.22 -7.35 -1.19
CA PHE A 105 -7.89 -8.58 -1.90
C PHE A 105 -9.12 -9.18 -2.58
N ASP A 106 -8.90 -9.80 -3.73
CA ASP A 106 -9.89 -10.48 -4.56
C ASP A 106 -9.28 -11.81 -5.02
N TRP A 107 -9.94 -12.91 -4.67
CA TRP A 107 -9.47 -14.26 -4.95
C TRP A 107 -10.09 -14.74 -6.24
N ASP A 108 -9.35 -14.55 -7.31
CA ASP A 108 -9.84 -14.79 -8.66
C ASP A 108 -9.63 -16.27 -9.03
N ASN A 109 -10.72 -17.04 -9.09
CA ASN A 109 -10.71 -18.44 -9.51
C ASN A 109 -11.76 -18.69 -10.60
N TRP A 110 -11.39 -18.41 -11.84
CA TRP A 110 -12.30 -18.44 -12.99
C TRP A 110 -11.78 -19.33 -14.11
N GLU A 111 -12.67 -19.66 -15.04
CA GLU A 111 -12.30 -20.29 -16.32
C GLU A 111 -11.56 -19.29 -17.19
N ASP A 112 -10.57 -19.76 -17.94
CA ASP A 112 -9.86 -18.90 -18.89
C ASP A 112 -10.82 -18.52 -20.04
N PRO A 113 -11.09 -17.22 -20.27
CA PRO A 113 -12.01 -16.80 -21.32
C PRO A 113 -11.50 -17.14 -22.73
N ASP A 114 -10.19 -17.35 -22.89
CA ASP A 114 -9.57 -17.71 -24.17
C ASP A 114 -9.49 -19.23 -24.37
N ASP A 115 -9.55 -20.02 -23.29
CA ASP A 115 -9.53 -21.49 -23.30
C ASP A 115 -10.30 -22.07 -22.10
N PRO A 116 -11.61 -22.34 -22.22
CA PRO A 116 -12.45 -22.79 -21.10
C PRO A 116 -12.03 -24.12 -20.47
N SER A 117 -11.12 -24.87 -21.10
CA SER A 117 -10.55 -26.09 -20.49
C SER A 117 -9.53 -25.80 -19.38
N LYS A 118 -9.06 -24.55 -19.29
CA LYS A 118 -8.08 -24.08 -18.31
C LYS A 118 -8.75 -23.22 -17.25
N ARG A 119 -8.17 -23.23 -16.06
CA ARG A 119 -8.53 -22.33 -14.97
C ARG A 119 -7.40 -21.34 -14.74
N ILE A 120 -7.78 -20.14 -14.30
CA ILE A 120 -6.86 -19.14 -13.81
C ILE A 120 -7.10 -19.03 -12.32
N MET A 121 -6.01 -19.13 -11.55
CA MET A 121 -6.01 -18.78 -10.14
C MET A 121 -5.01 -17.64 -9.95
N GLN A 122 -5.48 -16.54 -9.39
CA GLN A 122 -4.65 -15.41 -9.02
C GLN A 122 -5.24 -14.68 -7.81
N VAL A 123 -4.45 -13.83 -7.19
CA VAL A 123 -4.93 -12.92 -6.15
C VAL A 123 -4.73 -11.51 -6.62
N SER A 124 -5.81 -10.75 -6.72
CA SER A 124 -5.81 -9.36 -7.15
C SER A 124 -6.00 -8.42 -5.97
N ILE A 125 -5.45 -7.22 -6.07
CA ILE A 125 -5.75 -6.09 -5.23
C ILE A 125 -6.62 -5.14 -6.05
N ARG A 126 -7.87 -4.99 -5.61
CA ARG A 126 -8.88 -4.15 -6.25
C ARG A 126 -8.92 -2.80 -5.56
N PHE A 127 -8.95 -1.73 -6.36
CA PHE A 127 -8.87 -0.35 -5.88
C PHE A 127 -10.21 0.37 -5.79
N CYS A 128 -11.29 -0.32 -6.15
CA CYS A 128 -12.65 0.20 -6.18
C CYS A 128 -13.50 -0.56 -5.15
N PRO A 129 -14.47 0.08 -4.48
CA PRO A 129 -15.51 -0.65 -3.77
C PRO A 129 -16.45 -1.38 -4.75
N ILE A 130 -17.09 -2.46 -4.31
CA ILE A 130 -18.03 -3.23 -5.14
C ILE A 130 -19.21 -2.34 -5.52
N GLY A 131 -19.52 -2.26 -6.81
CA GLY A 131 -20.65 -1.48 -7.34
C GLY A 131 -20.46 0.04 -7.29
N GLN A 132 -19.29 0.54 -6.88
CA GLN A 132 -19.02 1.98 -6.76
C GLN A 132 -17.77 2.41 -7.55
N PRO A 133 -17.79 2.32 -8.89
CA PRO A 133 -16.63 2.62 -9.74
C PRO A 133 -16.19 4.10 -9.66
N ALA A 134 -17.06 5.01 -9.23
CA ALA A 134 -16.69 6.41 -9.02
C ALA A 134 -15.81 6.64 -7.78
N GLN A 135 -15.69 5.65 -6.89
CA GLN A 135 -14.93 5.76 -5.64
C GLN A 135 -13.56 5.06 -5.69
N CYS A 136 -13.09 4.67 -6.88
CA CYS A 136 -11.79 4.04 -7.02
C CYS A 136 -10.65 4.96 -6.55
N LYS A 137 -9.69 4.39 -5.83
CA LYS A 137 -8.48 5.08 -5.37
C LYS A 137 -7.25 4.31 -5.85
N PHE A 138 -6.70 4.74 -6.98
CA PHE A 138 -5.56 4.09 -7.59
C PHE A 138 -4.22 4.53 -6.95
N PRO A 139 -3.17 3.72 -7.08
CA PRO A 139 -1.82 4.09 -6.71
C PRO A 139 -1.35 5.37 -7.42
N ASP A 140 -0.66 6.25 -6.68
CA ASP A 140 -0.04 7.46 -7.22
C ASP A 140 1.39 7.14 -7.68
N ALA A 141 1.49 6.37 -8.77
CA ALA A 141 2.75 5.89 -9.33
C ALA A 141 2.70 5.82 -10.86
N ASP A 142 3.85 6.03 -11.52
CA ASP A 142 3.95 6.00 -12.98
C ASP A 142 3.48 4.66 -13.57
N TRP A 143 3.78 3.53 -12.92
CA TRP A 143 3.36 2.19 -13.36
C TRP A 143 1.85 1.97 -13.28
N ALA A 144 1.14 2.79 -12.50
CA ALA A 144 -0.31 2.74 -12.34
C ALA A 144 -1.04 3.85 -13.13
N ALA A 145 -0.31 4.68 -13.89
CA ALA A 145 -0.89 5.85 -14.55
C ALA A 145 -2.01 5.52 -15.55
N SER A 146 -1.97 4.32 -16.14
CA SER A 146 -2.99 3.83 -17.08
C SER A 146 -4.05 2.93 -16.43
N PHE A 147 -4.13 2.90 -15.10
CA PHE A 147 -5.09 2.04 -14.41
C PHE A 147 -6.52 2.56 -14.59
N ASP A 148 -7.44 1.63 -14.85
CA ASP A 148 -8.88 1.86 -14.88
C ASP A 148 -9.60 0.95 -13.89
N ILE A 149 -10.93 0.97 -13.91
CA ILE A 149 -11.78 0.17 -13.00
C ILE A 149 -11.56 -1.35 -13.08
N ASN A 150 -10.92 -1.85 -14.15
CA ASN A 150 -10.57 -3.25 -14.36
C ASN A 150 -9.06 -3.51 -14.21
N SER A 151 -8.30 -2.49 -13.81
CA SER A 151 -6.89 -2.64 -13.47
C SER A 151 -6.74 -3.13 -12.04
N ALA A 152 -5.69 -3.91 -11.81
CA ALA A 152 -5.36 -4.45 -10.50
C ALA A 152 -3.84 -4.64 -10.40
N VAL A 153 -3.36 -4.67 -9.16
CA VAL A 153 -2.09 -5.32 -8.82
C VAL A 153 -2.43 -6.78 -8.54
N TYR A 154 -1.76 -7.74 -9.17
CA TYR A 154 -2.13 -9.15 -9.01
C TYR A 154 -0.91 -10.06 -8.90
N TYR A 155 -1.12 -11.22 -8.27
CA TYR A 155 -0.14 -12.29 -8.14
C TYR A 155 -0.68 -13.54 -8.82
N CYS A 156 0.02 -14.00 -9.84
CA CYS A 156 -0.38 -15.17 -10.62
C CYS A 156 -0.03 -16.46 -9.90
N VAL A 157 -1.02 -17.34 -9.71
CA VAL A 157 -0.82 -18.65 -9.05
C VAL A 157 -0.86 -19.77 -10.08
N GLU A 158 -1.84 -19.77 -10.98
CA GLU A 158 -2.02 -20.76 -12.04
C GLU A 158 -2.70 -20.14 -13.26
N GLY A 159 -2.34 -20.59 -14.46
CA GLY A 159 -2.98 -20.18 -15.72
C GLY A 159 -2.47 -18.85 -16.30
N ALA A 160 -3.20 -18.32 -17.29
CA ALA A 160 -2.88 -17.07 -17.97
C ALA A 160 -3.49 -15.86 -17.23
N CYS A 161 -2.84 -15.47 -16.15
CA CYS A 161 -3.26 -14.38 -15.28
C CYS A 161 -3.33 -13.02 -16.00
N ARG A 162 -4.22 -12.15 -15.52
CA ARG A 162 -4.60 -10.89 -16.17
C ARG A 162 -5.23 -9.94 -15.16
N SER A 163 -5.34 -8.65 -15.48
CA SER A 163 -5.87 -7.67 -14.53
C SER A 163 -7.35 -7.90 -14.15
N HIS A 164 -8.16 -8.44 -15.05
CA HIS A 164 -9.59 -8.71 -14.85
C HIS A 164 -10.08 -9.77 -15.84
N LEU A 165 -11.05 -10.60 -15.44
CA LEU A 165 -11.59 -11.69 -16.26
C LEU A 165 -12.09 -11.23 -17.64
N SER A 166 -12.79 -10.09 -17.70
CA SER A 166 -13.34 -9.55 -18.96
C SER A 166 -12.32 -8.81 -19.84
N LYS A 167 -11.04 -8.85 -19.50
CA LYS A 167 -9.98 -8.10 -20.17
C LYS A 167 -8.93 -9.04 -20.77
N PRO A 168 -8.22 -8.61 -21.84
CA PRO A 168 -7.09 -9.36 -22.36
C PRO A 168 -5.90 -9.32 -21.37
N ILE A 169 -4.96 -10.24 -21.53
CA ILE A 169 -3.76 -10.37 -20.67
C ILE A 169 -2.93 -9.08 -20.62
N ASN A 170 -2.89 -8.33 -21.72
CA ASN A 170 -2.13 -7.09 -21.84
C ASN A 170 -2.88 -5.83 -21.37
N HIS A 171 -4.08 -5.97 -20.78
CA HIS A 171 -4.79 -4.83 -20.20
C HIS A 171 -3.97 -4.22 -19.06
N PRO A 172 -4.00 -2.88 -18.87
CA PRO A 172 -3.29 -2.22 -17.79
C PRO A 172 -3.50 -2.89 -16.42
N GLY A 173 -2.40 -3.31 -15.83
CA GLY A 173 -2.33 -3.97 -14.53
C GLY A 173 -0.88 -4.19 -14.14
N TYR A 174 -0.64 -4.60 -12.90
CA TYR A 174 0.69 -4.85 -12.40
C TYR A 174 0.79 -6.26 -11.86
N CYS A 175 1.46 -7.15 -12.58
CA CYS A 175 1.73 -8.49 -12.09
C CYS A 175 2.99 -8.50 -11.23
N VAL A 176 2.85 -8.90 -9.96
CA VAL A 176 3.93 -8.88 -8.98
C VAL A 176 4.99 -9.96 -9.24
N ASN A 177 4.58 -11.10 -9.81
CA ASN A 177 5.44 -12.27 -10.02
C ASN A 177 5.51 -12.76 -11.47
N CYS A 178 4.88 -12.05 -12.41
CA CYS A 178 5.11 -12.28 -13.82
C CYS A 178 6.41 -11.57 -14.17
N GLN A 179 7.47 -12.33 -14.43
CA GLN A 179 8.68 -11.75 -15.00
C GLN A 179 8.35 -11.15 -16.36
N ASN A 180 8.77 -9.91 -16.60
CA ASN A 180 8.73 -9.26 -17.92
C ASN A 180 9.51 -10.06 -18.96
#